data_AF-A0A4P5UU55-F1
#
_entry.id   AF-A0A4P5UU55-F1
#
_cell.length_a   1.000
_cell.length_b   1.000
_cell.length_c   1.000
_cell.angle_alpha   90.00
_cell.angle_beta   90.00
_cell.angle_gamma   90.00
#
_symmetry.space_group_name_H-M   'P 1'
#
loop_
_entity.id
_entity.type
_entity.pdbx_description
1 polymer ?
#
loop_
_entity_poly.entity_id
_entity_poly.type
_entity_poly.pdbx_seq_one_letter_code
_entity_poly.pdbx_strand_id
1 'polypeptide(L)'
;MEGKETASGSIRELKGNVSISQGNVILSCSHAIEYIQQNLVELSGDVILKQGSLTLSTPFALYDGNSRLAKGRSGVKIVDRGKTVIAQTGDYSTSEYIARFYGNVSVEDDSALIFADTVYYERDSRNSSAFGHVSVLGKRNSAIIEGDTAYSINQAGITRILGKPVLFLIDSSKVNLDEPILQKKEDEKKVIIQIPKKIKGKQKSVPKSKEIVNKKESISIQKMKYDTMTIEGDTLEVYRSSQDIFKALGKVSIARSGLAAIAKIALFLPKQDSLLLQGSPIVWYDSTRLQADTIHIHIKDKKVQKIDAQIDAFALMSDDTIRSDRSQQLSGKHIEVNIVKDTIRSIIASKESKSLYFKVDEQGNPDGAARNTSDSIKVMFSKGEIDKIIWIGGVQGDVYPEYIIEKHIQDYDLPGKPKFIERPKKRVRRNMRNSRI
;
A
#
# COMPACT_ATOMS: atom_id res chain seq x y z
N MET A 1 -48.24 -3.94 27.40
CA MET A 1 -48.33 -2.59 26.82
C MET A 1 -48.97 -1.71 27.87
N GLU A 2 -48.32 -0.61 28.23
CA GLU A 2 -48.83 0.36 29.20
C GLU A 2 -48.86 1.75 28.56
N GLY A 3 -49.95 2.49 28.72
CA GLY A 3 -50.07 3.88 28.27
C GLY A 3 -49.94 4.84 29.45
N LYS A 4 -49.23 5.96 29.27
CA LYS A 4 -49.06 7.00 30.30
C LYS A 4 -49.17 8.38 29.66
N GLU A 5 -49.79 9.33 30.35
CA GLU A 5 -49.69 10.76 30.00
C GLU A 5 -48.51 11.38 30.74
N THR A 6 -47.68 12.12 30.03
CA THR A 6 -46.57 12.90 30.60
C THR A 6 -46.72 14.37 30.24
N ALA A 7 -45.93 15.24 30.88
CA ALA A 7 -45.94 16.68 30.59
C ALA A 7 -45.58 17.02 29.12
N SER A 8 -44.98 16.08 28.37
CA SER A 8 -44.60 16.23 26.97
C SER A 8 -45.49 15.47 25.99
N GLY A 9 -46.57 14.84 26.47
CA GLY A 9 -47.52 14.09 25.65
C GLY A 9 -47.78 12.66 26.13
N SER A 10 -48.57 11.94 25.35
CA SER A 10 -48.96 10.55 25.60
C SER A 10 -47.84 9.63 25.13
N ILE A 11 -47.37 8.77 26.03
CA ILE A 11 -46.37 7.74 25.73
C ILE A 11 -47.01 6.35 25.80
N ARG A 12 -46.44 5.43 25.02
CA ARG A 12 -46.77 4.01 25.05
C ARG A 12 -45.50 3.20 25.29
N GLU A 13 -45.52 2.43 26.37
CA GLU A 13 -44.42 1.55 26.79
C GLU A 13 -44.72 0.10 26.37
N LEU A 14 -43.78 -0.50 25.64
CA LEU A 14 -43.87 -1.85 25.07
C LEU A 14 -42.70 -2.68 25.61
N LYS A 15 -42.98 -3.88 26.15
CA LYS A 15 -41.98 -4.79 26.76
C LYS A 15 -42.12 -6.19 26.18
N GLY A 16 -41.01 -6.92 26.08
CA GLY A 16 -40.95 -8.28 25.53
C GLY A 16 -40.64 -8.26 24.04
N ASN A 17 -41.26 -9.14 23.25
CA ASN A 17 -41.01 -9.23 21.80
C ASN A 17 -41.71 -8.10 21.04
N VAL A 18 -41.19 -6.88 21.14
CA VAL A 18 -41.77 -5.69 20.48
C VAL A 18 -41.46 -5.74 19.00
N SER A 19 -42.49 -5.49 18.18
CA SER A 19 -42.37 -5.35 16.72
C SER A 19 -43.26 -4.19 16.27
N ILE A 20 -42.66 -3.21 15.60
CA ILE A 20 -43.31 -1.99 15.09
C ILE A 20 -43.02 -1.94 13.59
N SER A 21 -44.03 -1.59 12.78
CA SER A 21 -43.87 -1.50 11.33
C SER A 21 -44.29 -0.15 10.79
N GLN A 22 -43.56 0.35 9.79
CA GLN A 22 -43.91 1.54 9.03
C GLN A 22 -43.64 1.28 7.55
N GLY A 23 -44.69 0.96 6.79
CA GLY A 23 -44.57 0.54 5.40
C GLY A 23 -43.75 -0.75 5.27
N ASN A 24 -42.62 -0.69 4.57
CA ASN A 24 -41.70 -1.83 4.39
C ASN A 24 -40.57 -1.89 5.44
N VAL A 25 -40.60 -1.03 6.46
CA VAL A 25 -39.64 -0.99 7.56
C VAL A 25 -40.23 -1.74 8.75
N ILE A 26 -39.46 -2.67 9.32
CA ILE A 26 -39.81 -3.41 10.53
C ILE A 26 -38.75 -3.10 11.59
N LEU A 27 -39.19 -2.65 12.76
CA LEU A 27 -38.37 -2.43 13.95
C LEU A 27 -38.73 -3.49 14.99
N SER A 28 -37.75 -4.18 15.55
CA SER A 28 -37.96 -5.14 16.63
C SER A 28 -36.96 -4.95 17.76
N CYS A 29 -37.38 -5.14 19.00
CA CYS A 29 -36.55 -5.01 20.20
C CYS A 29 -37.20 -5.67 21.42
N SER A 30 -36.50 -5.66 22.56
CA SER A 30 -36.99 -6.14 23.84
C SER A 30 -37.83 -5.11 24.60
N HIS A 31 -37.60 -3.82 24.35
CA HIS A 31 -38.28 -2.73 25.02
C HIS A 31 -38.35 -1.47 24.14
N ALA A 32 -39.53 -0.85 24.03
CA ALA A 32 -39.73 0.39 23.30
C ALA A 32 -40.61 1.39 24.06
N ILE A 33 -40.31 2.68 23.86
CA ILE A 33 -41.15 3.80 24.29
C ILE A 33 -41.53 4.59 23.03
N GLU A 34 -42.82 4.67 22.75
CA GLU A 34 -43.38 5.44 21.64
C GLU A 34 -43.97 6.75 22.18
N TYR A 35 -43.50 7.88 21.64
CA TYR A 35 -44.02 9.22 21.89
C TYR A 35 -45.01 9.57 20.79
N ILE A 36 -46.30 9.42 21.08
CA ILE A 36 -47.36 9.38 20.06
C ILE A 36 -47.44 10.71 19.30
N GLN A 37 -47.47 11.85 20.00
CA GLN A 37 -47.54 13.17 19.36
C GLN A 37 -46.29 13.53 18.54
N GLN A 38 -45.14 12.99 18.94
CA GLN A 38 -43.86 13.27 18.28
C GLN A 38 -43.59 12.31 17.12
N ASN A 39 -44.35 11.22 17.01
CA ASN A 39 -44.09 10.10 16.09
C ASN A 39 -42.64 9.59 16.21
N LEU A 40 -42.19 9.44 17.46
CA LEU A 40 -40.82 9.05 17.81
C LEU A 40 -40.85 7.77 18.62
N VAL A 41 -39.94 6.84 18.34
CA VAL A 41 -39.78 5.60 19.10
C VAL A 41 -38.36 5.49 19.62
N GLU A 42 -38.21 5.31 20.93
CA GLU A 42 -36.98 4.84 21.57
C GLU A 42 -37.01 3.31 21.64
N LEU A 43 -35.96 2.66 21.16
CA LEU A 43 -35.85 1.20 21.14
C LEU A 43 -34.61 0.77 21.93
N SER A 44 -34.74 -0.29 22.72
CA SER A 44 -33.67 -0.83 23.56
C SER A 44 -33.75 -2.35 23.71
N GLY A 45 -32.59 -2.98 23.88
CA GLY A 45 -32.46 -4.44 24.06
C GLY A 45 -32.60 -5.19 22.74
N ASP A 46 -31.46 -5.43 22.08
CA ASP A 46 -31.35 -6.12 20.78
C ASP A 46 -32.22 -5.50 19.69
N VAL A 47 -32.02 -4.21 19.44
CA VAL A 47 -32.76 -3.48 18.41
C VAL A 47 -32.33 -3.95 17.04
N ILE A 48 -33.32 -4.28 16.21
CA ILE A 48 -33.14 -4.67 14.82
C ILE A 48 -34.09 -3.83 13.96
N LEU A 49 -33.56 -3.17 12.93
CA LEU A 49 -34.32 -2.54 11.85
C LEU A 49 -34.10 -3.36 10.57
N LYS A 50 -35.20 -3.77 9.92
CA LYS A 50 -35.17 -4.47 8.63
C LYS A 50 -35.89 -3.68 7.56
N GLN A 51 -35.27 -3.59 6.37
CA GLN A 51 -35.88 -3.02 5.17
C GLN A 51 -35.39 -3.76 3.91
N GLY A 52 -36.18 -4.72 3.41
CA GLY A 52 -35.75 -5.61 2.33
C GLY A 52 -34.53 -6.43 2.73
N SER A 53 -33.43 -6.35 1.95
CA SER A 53 -32.17 -7.03 2.26
C SER A 53 -31.35 -6.42 3.41
N LEU A 54 -31.67 -5.19 3.84
CA LEU A 54 -30.90 -4.48 4.86
C LEU A 54 -31.38 -4.89 6.25
N THR A 55 -30.42 -5.24 7.11
CA THR A 55 -30.61 -5.41 8.55
C THR A 55 -29.63 -4.51 9.29
N LEU A 56 -30.15 -3.60 10.11
CA LEU A 56 -29.38 -2.80 11.07
C LEU A 56 -29.62 -3.37 12.47
N SER A 57 -28.56 -3.57 13.24
CA SER A 57 -28.61 -4.05 14.62
C SER A 57 -27.82 -3.12 15.56
N THR A 58 -28.39 -2.85 16.74
CA THR A 58 -27.77 -2.00 17.77
C THR A 58 -28.41 -2.25 19.16
N PRO A 59 -27.71 -2.02 20.28
CA PRO A 59 -28.32 -2.08 21.60
C PRO A 59 -29.40 -1.02 21.86
N PHE A 60 -29.27 0.16 21.24
CA PHE A 60 -30.19 1.28 21.42
C PHE A 60 -30.34 2.11 20.14
N ALA A 61 -31.59 2.42 19.78
CA ALA A 61 -31.90 3.27 18.64
C ALA A 61 -33.01 4.28 18.94
N LEU A 62 -32.96 5.41 18.25
CA LEU A 62 -34.08 6.33 18.07
C LEU A 62 -34.62 6.18 16.66
N TYR A 63 -35.94 6.12 16.50
CA TYR A 63 -36.59 6.15 15.20
C TYR A 63 -37.61 7.28 15.12
N ASP A 64 -37.33 8.27 14.27
CA ASP A 64 -38.26 9.35 13.95
C ASP A 64 -39.13 8.92 12.76
N GLY A 65 -40.42 8.70 13.01
CA GLY A 65 -41.41 8.28 12.01
C GLY A 65 -41.83 9.38 11.04
N ASN A 66 -41.58 10.67 11.37
CA ASN A 66 -41.84 11.80 10.47
C ASN A 66 -40.70 11.93 9.46
N SER A 67 -39.46 12.02 9.95
CA SER A 67 -38.28 12.17 9.10
C SER A 67 -37.77 10.85 8.53
N ARG A 68 -38.33 9.70 8.97
CA ARG A 68 -37.93 8.34 8.57
C ARG A 68 -36.45 8.05 8.86
N LEU A 69 -35.95 8.55 10.00
CA LEU A 69 -34.54 8.48 10.37
C LEU A 69 -34.35 7.59 11.59
N ALA A 70 -33.60 6.49 11.40
CA ALA A 70 -33.10 5.65 12.49
C ALA A 70 -31.73 6.14 12.94
N LYS A 71 -31.49 6.19 14.25
CA LYS A 71 -30.22 6.63 14.84
C LYS A 71 -29.75 5.64 15.89
N GLY A 72 -28.72 4.86 15.60
CA GLY A 72 -28.04 3.97 16.54
C GLY A 72 -26.96 4.72 17.30
N ARG A 73 -27.01 4.69 18.64
CA ARG A 73 -26.13 5.50 19.51
C ARG A 73 -25.00 4.73 20.20
N SER A 74 -24.96 3.42 20.00
CA SER A 74 -23.90 2.56 20.49
C SER A 74 -23.85 1.32 19.60
N GLY A 75 -22.66 0.82 19.28
CA GLY A 75 -22.42 -0.43 18.53
C GLY A 75 -23.43 -0.70 17.41
N VAL A 76 -23.19 -0.15 16.23
CA VAL A 76 -24.06 -0.34 15.07
C VAL A 76 -23.46 -1.37 14.13
N LYS A 77 -24.26 -2.34 13.71
CA LYS A 77 -23.93 -3.29 12.63
C LYS A 77 -24.99 -3.20 11.54
N ILE A 78 -24.58 -3.00 10.29
CA ILE A 78 -25.43 -3.15 9.11
C ILE A 78 -24.98 -4.36 8.31
N VAL A 79 -25.94 -5.15 7.82
CA VAL A 79 -25.74 -6.18 6.81
C VAL A 79 -26.69 -5.90 5.65
N ASP A 80 -26.17 -5.74 4.44
CA ASP A 80 -26.97 -5.53 3.22
C ASP A 80 -26.25 -6.13 2.01
N ARG A 81 -26.90 -7.09 1.32
CA ARG A 81 -26.43 -7.68 0.05
C ARG A 81 -24.95 -8.14 0.08
N GLY A 82 -24.57 -8.86 1.15
CA GLY A 82 -23.20 -9.38 1.33
C GLY A 82 -22.18 -8.35 1.84
N LYS A 83 -22.59 -7.09 2.06
CA LYS A 83 -21.76 -6.09 2.74
C LYS A 83 -22.10 -6.04 4.22
N THR A 84 -21.08 -5.99 5.06
CA THR A 84 -21.21 -5.76 6.51
C THR A 84 -20.52 -4.46 6.87
N VAL A 85 -21.17 -3.63 7.67
CA VAL A 85 -20.58 -2.40 8.24
C VAL A 85 -20.70 -2.47 9.75
N ILE A 86 -19.63 -2.17 10.47
CA ILE A 86 -19.59 -2.09 11.94
C ILE A 86 -19.04 -0.71 12.32
N ALA A 87 -19.69 -0.03 13.28
CA ALA A 87 -19.29 1.30 13.74
C ALA A 87 -19.72 1.56 15.19
N GLN A 88 -19.16 2.61 15.81
CA GLN A 88 -19.61 3.05 17.14
C GLN A 88 -21.03 3.63 17.11
N THR A 89 -21.35 4.44 16.10
CA THR A 89 -22.68 5.02 15.91
C THR A 89 -23.03 5.05 14.43
N GLY A 90 -24.32 5.20 14.13
CA GLY A 90 -24.75 5.37 12.76
C GLY A 90 -26.21 5.76 12.62
N ASP A 91 -26.50 6.48 11.54
CA ASP A 91 -27.82 6.97 11.19
C ASP A 91 -28.24 6.36 9.84
N TYR A 92 -29.51 5.99 9.69
CA TYR A 92 -30.07 5.42 8.47
C TYR A 92 -31.40 6.10 8.10
N SER A 93 -31.42 6.74 6.94
CA SER A 93 -32.65 7.30 6.34
C SER A 93 -33.37 6.19 5.57
N THR A 94 -34.56 5.79 6.03
CA THR A 94 -35.35 4.72 5.39
C THR A 94 -36.10 5.20 4.16
N SER A 95 -36.20 6.53 3.95
CA SER A 95 -36.76 7.17 2.76
C SER A 95 -35.73 7.42 1.67
N GLU A 96 -34.54 7.91 2.03
CA GLU A 96 -33.47 8.24 1.09
C GLU A 96 -32.52 7.06 0.84
N TYR A 97 -32.60 6.00 1.65
CA TYR A 97 -31.73 4.82 1.61
C TYR A 97 -30.23 5.16 1.78
N ILE A 98 -29.95 6.14 2.64
CA ILE A 98 -28.59 6.60 2.97
C ILE A 98 -28.26 6.18 4.40
N ALA A 99 -27.15 5.45 4.57
CA ALA A 99 -26.56 5.13 5.86
C ALA A 99 -25.28 5.96 6.09
N ARG A 100 -25.12 6.47 7.31
CA ARG A 100 -23.92 7.21 7.76
C ARG A 100 -23.40 6.55 9.03
N PHE A 101 -22.12 6.28 9.09
CA PHE A 101 -21.47 5.57 10.20
C PHE A 101 -20.29 6.38 10.71
N TYR A 102 -20.11 6.39 12.03
CA TYR A 102 -19.09 7.19 12.70
C TYR A 102 -18.37 6.40 13.78
N GLY A 103 -17.05 6.64 13.88
CA GLY A 103 -16.17 6.10 14.90
C GLY A 103 -15.73 4.67 14.60
N ASN A 104 -14.43 4.50 14.29
CA ASN A 104 -13.78 3.22 14.01
C ASN A 104 -14.61 2.31 13.09
N VAL A 105 -15.01 2.84 11.94
CA VAL A 105 -15.87 2.13 11.00
C VAL A 105 -15.07 1.04 10.29
N SER A 106 -15.63 -0.17 10.27
CA SER A 106 -15.15 -1.30 9.48
C SER A 106 -16.20 -1.68 8.45
N VAL A 107 -15.82 -1.80 7.19
CA VAL A 107 -16.67 -2.28 6.09
C VAL A 107 -16.04 -3.54 5.51
N GLU A 108 -16.84 -4.57 5.33
CA GLU A 108 -16.42 -5.85 4.79
C GLU A 108 -17.34 -6.30 3.66
N ASP A 109 -16.75 -6.76 2.57
CA ASP A 109 -17.44 -7.51 1.51
C ASP A 109 -16.57 -8.66 0.98
N ASP A 110 -16.96 -9.29 -0.13
CA ASP A 110 -16.23 -10.42 -0.74
C ASP A 110 -14.87 -10.03 -1.34
N SER A 111 -14.60 -8.73 -1.49
CA SER A 111 -13.42 -8.21 -2.16
C SER A 111 -12.41 -7.58 -1.20
N ALA A 112 -12.89 -6.92 -0.15
CA ALA A 112 -12.04 -6.09 0.70
C ALA A 112 -12.56 -5.92 2.13
N LEU A 113 -11.63 -5.49 3.00
CA LEU A 113 -11.87 -4.93 4.32
C LEU A 113 -11.45 -3.46 4.28
N ILE A 114 -12.30 -2.55 4.74
CA ILE A 114 -12.05 -1.10 4.74
C ILE A 114 -12.21 -0.57 6.16
N PHE A 115 -11.22 0.16 6.64
CA PHE A 115 -11.25 0.88 7.91
C PHE A 115 -11.26 2.39 7.66
N ALA A 116 -12.04 3.14 8.43
CA ALA A 116 -12.10 4.60 8.36
C ALA A 116 -12.74 5.21 9.63
N ASP A 117 -12.65 6.53 9.78
CA ASP A 117 -13.32 7.24 10.88
C ASP A 117 -14.82 7.43 10.59
N THR A 118 -15.19 7.62 9.32
CA THR A 118 -16.57 7.84 8.89
C THR A 118 -16.84 7.16 7.55
N VAL A 119 -18.02 6.57 7.38
CA VAL A 119 -18.47 5.98 6.11
C VAL A 119 -19.88 6.40 5.77
N TYR A 120 -20.10 6.72 4.49
CA TYR A 120 -21.41 6.96 3.89
C TYR A 120 -21.69 5.82 2.90
N TYR A 121 -22.90 5.29 2.92
CA TYR A 121 -23.36 4.25 2.01
C TYR A 121 -24.72 4.60 1.44
N GLU A 122 -24.78 4.71 0.11
CA GLU A 122 -26.01 4.91 -0.66
C GLU A 122 -26.46 3.56 -1.19
N ARG A 123 -27.61 3.07 -0.74
CA ARG A 123 -28.02 1.68 -1.02
C ARG A 123 -28.48 1.44 -2.46
N ASP A 124 -29.07 2.46 -3.09
CA ASP A 124 -29.61 2.35 -4.45
C ASP A 124 -28.49 2.24 -5.49
N SER A 125 -27.54 3.19 -5.45
CA SER A 125 -26.35 3.19 -6.29
C SER A 125 -25.30 2.16 -5.84
N ARG A 126 -25.35 1.76 -4.56
CA ARG A 126 -24.32 0.99 -3.83
C ARG A 126 -22.98 1.72 -3.77
N ASN A 127 -22.99 3.03 -3.92
CA ASN A 127 -21.80 3.85 -3.76
C ASN A 127 -21.46 3.99 -2.29
N SER A 128 -20.17 4.10 -1.99
CA SER A 128 -19.71 4.38 -0.64
C SER A 128 -18.58 5.39 -0.64
N SER A 129 -18.52 6.17 0.44
CA SER A 129 -17.46 7.14 0.69
C SER A 129 -16.93 6.93 2.10
N ALA A 130 -15.61 6.83 2.25
CA ALA A 130 -14.93 6.63 3.53
C ALA A 130 -13.97 7.80 3.78
N PHE A 131 -13.93 8.30 5.02
CA PHE A 131 -13.19 9.50 5.39
C PHE A 131 -12.43 9.29 6.70
N GLY A 132 -11.22 9.83 6.76
CA GLY A 132 -10.34 9.78 7.92
C GLY A 132 -9.65 8.42 8.05
N HIS A 133 -8.31 8.42 8.04
CA HIS A 133 -7.47 7.24 8.25
C HIS A 133 -7.92 6.01 7.45
N VAL A 134 -8.21 6.20 6.16
CA VAL A 134 -8.72 5.12 5.32
C VAL A 134 -7.65 4.07 5.07
N SER A 135 -7.97 2.81 5.37
CA SER A 135 -7.13 1.65 5.06
C SER A 135 -7.97 0.57 4.38
N VAL A 136 -7.62 0.21 3.15
CA VAL A 136 -8.25 -0.84 2.36
C VAL A 136 -7.32 -2.04 2.28
N LEU A 137 -7.79 -3.21 2.72
CA LEU A 137 -7.10 -4.49 2.61
C LEU A 137 -7.86 -5.35 1.60
N GLY A 138 -7.20 -5.72 0.50
CA GLY A 138 -7.75 -6.67 -0.46
C GLY A 138 -7.81 -8.08 0.13
N LYS A 139 -8.92 -8.79 -0.08
CA LYS A 139 -9.07 -10.21 0.32
C LYS A 139 -8.53 -11.19 -0.73
N ARG A 140 -8.46 -10.72 -1.99
CA ARG A 140 -8.06 -11.54 -3.16
C ARG A 140 -6.60 -11.33 -3.57
N ASN A 141 -5.92 -10.38 -2.96
CA ASN A 141 -4.54 -10.04 -3.25
C ASN A 141 -3.85 -9.52 -1.97
N SER A 142 -2.52 -9.50 -1.98
CA SER A 142 -1.72 -8.97 -0.87
C SER A 142 -1.57 -7.45 -0.94
N ALA A 143 -2.60 -6.73 -1.42
CA ALA A 143 -2.59 -5.28 -1.57
C ALA A 143 -3.21 -4.60 -0.34
N ILE A 144 -2.51 -3.60 0.18
CA ILE A 144 -2.99 -2.70 1.23
C ILE A 144 -2.89 -1.27 0.70
N ILE A 145 -3.98 -0.51 0.76
CA ILE A 145 -4.01 0.89 0.33
C ILE A 145 -4.36 1.75 1.53
N GLU A 146 -3.56 2.77 1.80
CA GLU A 146 -3.79 3.75 2.86
C GLU A 146 -3.98 5.14 2.24
N GLY A 147 -4.84 5.99 2.83
CA GLY A 147 -5.09 7.37 2.41
C GLY A 147 -6.06 8.08 3.36
N ASP A 148 -6.44 9.33 3.06
CA ASP A 148 -7.37 10.10 3.91
C ASP A 148 -8.84 9.89 3.50
N THR A 149 -9.10 9.58 2.24
CA THR A 149 -10.46 9.46 1.71
C THR A 149 -10.54 8.41 0.62
N ALA A 150 -11.61 7.62 0.58
CA ALA A 150 -11.90 6.70 -0.51
C ALA A 150 -13.35 6.84 -1.01
N TYR A 151 -13.51 6.80 -2.32
CA TYR A 151 -14.81 6.80 -3.01
C TYR A 151 -14.93 5.53 -3.83
N SER A 152 -15.96 4.73 -3.56
CA SER A 152 -16.29 3.52 -4.32
C SER A 152 -17.51 3.78 -5.19
N ILE A 153 -17.31 3.74 -6.51
CA ILE A 153 -18.35 3.89 -7.52
C ILE A 153 -18.70 2.49 -8.02
N ASN A 154 -19.75 1.90 -7.46
CA ASN A 154 -20.03 0.47 -7.65
C ASN A 154 -20.36 0.11 -9.11
N GLN A 155 -21.15 0.94 -9.79
CA GLN A 155 -21.53 0.71 -11.19
C GLN A 155 -20.32 0.73 -12.15
N ALA A 156 -19.29 1.52 -11.83
CA ALA A 156 -18.07 1.60 -12.62
C ALA A 156 -17.01 0.56 -12.18
N GLY A 157 -17.19 -0.11 -11.03
CA GLY A 157 -16.18 -0.99 -10.44
C GLY A 157 -14.92 -0.23 -10.00
N ILE A 158 -15.01 1.07 -9.71
CA ILE A 158 -13.84 1.90 -9.40
C ILE A 158 -13.82 2.25 -7.91
N THR A 159 -12.65 2.17 -7.29
CA THR A 159 -12.38 2.84 -6.01
C THR A 159 -11.24 3.81 -6.16
N ARG A 160 -11.50 5.08 -5.82
CA ARG A 160 -10.53 6.17 -5.86
C ARG A 160 -10.14 6.55 -4.44
N ILE A 161 -8.85 6.59 -4.15
CA ILE A 161 -8.26 6.95 -2.87
C ILE A 161 -7.47 8.25 -3.03
N LEU A 162 -7.66 9.18 -2.10
CA LEU A 162 -7.07 10.51 -2.05
C LEU A 162 -6.41 10.76 -0.69
N GLY A 163 -5.67 11.87 -0.57
CA GLY A 163 -4.99 12.25 0.67
C GLY A 163 -3.70 11.47 0.87
N LYS A 164 -2.70 11.75 0.02
CA LYS A 164 -1.39 11.07 -0.01
C LYS A 164 -1.50 9.53 -0.02
N PRO A 165 -2.27 8.96 -0.96
CA PRO A 165 -2.49 7.52 -0.99
C PRO A 165 -1.19 6.75 -1.20
N VAL A 166 -1.07 5.61 -0.50
CA VAL A 166 0.04 4.68 -0.64
C VAL A 166 -0.51 3.28 -0.82
N LEU A 167 -0.14 2.62 -1.91
CA LEU A 167 -0.36 1.20 -2.13
C LEU A 167 0.89 0.42 -1.69
N PHE A 168 0.70 -0.54 -0.80
CA PHE A 168 1.66 -1.55 -0.40
C PHE A 168 1.28 -2.88 -1.05
N LEU A 169 2.18 -3.42 -1.87
CA LEU A 169 2.05 -4.75 -2.44
C LEU A 169 3.02 -5.66 -1.70
N ILE A 170 2.47 -6.55 -0.88
CA ILE A 170 3.24 -7.44 -0.03
C ILE A 170 3.59 -8.70 -0.82
N ASP A 171 4.89 -8.90 -1.06
CA ASP A 171 5.40 -10.15 -1.58
C ASP A 171 5.40 -11.23 -0.48
N SER A 172 4.27 -11.92 -0.34
CA SER A 172 4.07 -12.98 0.66
C SER A 172 4.13 -14.37 0.02
N SER A 173 5.31 -14.82 -0.41
CA SER A 173 5.57 -16.27 -0.31
C SER A 173 5.77 -16.57 1.18
N LYS A 174 4.80 -17.27 1.80
CA LYS A 174 4.67 -17.59 3.24
C LYS A 174 3.80 -16.63 4.05
N VAL A 175 2.54 -16.44 3.67
CA VAL A 175 1.49 -16.13 4.65
C VAL A 175 0.48 -17.27 4.60
N ASN A 176 0.60 -18.20 5.54
CA ASN A 176 -0.52 -19.05 5.92
C ASN A 176 -1.42 -18.15 6.77
N LEU A 177 -2.61 -17.81 6.26
CA LEU A 177 -3.60 -17.06 7.04
C LEU A 177 -4.28 -17.93 8.11
N ASP A 178 -3.96 -19.22 8.17
CA ASP A 178 -4.57 -20.20 9.07
C ASP A 178 -3.73 -20.50 10.33
N GLU A 179 -2.55 -19.91 10.50
CA GLU A 179 -1.76 -20.06 11.74
C GLU A 179 -1.71 -18.75 12.53
N PRO A 180 -2.20 -18.73 13.79
CA PRO A 180 -1.98 -17.59 14.66
C PRO A 180 -0.47 -17.42 14.89
N ILE A 181 0.03 -16.19 14.69
CA ILE A 181 1.42 -15.79 14.96
C ILE A 181 1.64 -15.79 16.49
N LEU A 182 1.77 -16.99 17.07
CA LEU A 182 2.10 -17.26 18.46
C LEU A 182 3.13 -18.39 18.50
N GLN A 183 4.35 -18.12 18.01
CA GLN A 183 5.47 -18.97 18.38
C GLN A 183 5.88 -18.66 19.83
N LYS A 184 5.43 -19.50 20.76
CA LYS A 184 6.01 -19.57 22.10
C LYS A 184 7.45 -20.06 21.95
N LYS A 185 8.43 -19.21 22.22
CA LYS A 185 9.78 -19.68 22.55
C LYS A 185 9.84 -19.92 24.06
N GLU A 186 10.03 -21.18 24.45
CA GLU A 186 10.54 -21.52 25.76
C GLU A 186 12.04 -21.21 25.76
N ASP A 187 12.41 -20.01 26.21
CA ASP A 187 13.80 -19.73 26.54
C ASP A 187 14.08 -20.28 27.94
N GLU A 188 14.65 -21.50 28.01
CA GLU A 188 15.29 -21.98 29.24
C GLU A 188 16.52 -21.10 29.54
N LYS A 189 16.37 -20.13 30.44
CA LYS A 189 17.52 -19.47 31.05
C LYS A 189 18.13 -20.39 32.12
N LYS A 190 19.13 -21.19 31.74
CA LYS A 190 20.06 -21.78 32.71
C LYS A 190 20.84 -20.66 33.39
N VAL A 191 20.53 -20.40 34.65
CA VAL A 191 21.40 -19.59 35.52
C VAL A 191 22.56 -20.48 35.95
N ILE A 192 23.76 -20.25 35.41
CA ILE A 192 24.99 -20.85 35.92
C ILE A 192 25.35 -20.08 37.20
N ILE A 193 25.11 -20.70 38.36
CA ILE A 193 25.59 -20.20 39.64
C ILE A 193 27.08 -20.57 39.75
N GLN A 194 27.98 -19.60 39.61
CA GLN A 194 29.37 -19.79 40.04
C GLN A 194 29.40 -19.86 41.57
N ILE A 195 29.73 -21.04 42.09
CA ILE A 195 29.95 -21.24 43.52
C ILE A 195 31.36 -20.72 43.85
N PRO A 196 31.53 -19.72 44.74
CA PRO A 196 32.85 -19.41 45.26
C PRO A 196 33.36 -20.55 46.15
N LYS A 197 34.60 -20.99 45.91
CA LYS A 197 35.29 -22.01 46.71
C LYS A 197 35.28 -21.59 48.20
N LYS A 198 34.64 -22.38 49.07
CA LYS A 198 34.83 -22.26 50.52
C LYS A 198 36.08 -23.04 50.95
N ILE A 199 36.99 -22.34 51.60
CA ILE A 199 38.03 -22.92 52.45
C ILE A 199 37.41 -23.25 53.82
N LYS A 200 37.72 -24.47 54.28
CA LYS A 200 37.46 -25.19 55.55
C LYS A 200 36.71 -24.49 56.70
N GLY A 201 35.75 -25.22 57.30
CA GLY A 201 35.50 -25.20 58.75
C GLY A 201 34.05 -25.23 59.22
N LYS A 202 33.60 -26.41 59.70
CA LYS A 202 32.51 -26.75 60.65
C LYS A 202 31.06 -26.25 60.44
N GLN A 203 30.14 -27.18 60.72
CA GLN A 203 28.68 -27.17 60.56
C GLN A 203 27.92 -26.13 61.40
N LYS A 204 26.76 -25.63 60.91
CA LYS A 204 25.41 -25.86 61.48
C LYS A 204 24.26 -25.12 60.73
N SER A 205 23.22 -25.90 60.38
CA SER A 205 21.76 -25.65 60.24
C SER A 205 21.13 -24.44 59.48
N VAL A 206 20.37 -24.78 58.40
CA VAL A 206 18.96 -24.42 57.99
C VAL A 206 18.58 -22.91 57.85
N PRO A 207 17.78 -22.40 56.86
CA PRO A 207 16.67 -23.05 56.11
C PRO A 207 16.66 -22.93 54.56
N LYS A 208 15.80 -23.77 53.96
CA LYS A 208 15.35 -23.74 52.54
C LYS A 208 14.73 -22.38 52.19
N SER A 209 15.28 -21.69 51.19
CA SER A 209 14.60 -20.59 50.50
C SER A 209 13.79 -21.15 49.32
N LYS A 210 12.53 -20.72 49.23
CA LYS A 210 11.61 -21.02 48.13
C LYS A 210 12.07 -20.33 46.85
N GLU A 211 12.09 -21.05 45.74
CA GLU A 211 12.15 -20.44 44.41
C GLU A 211 10.87 -19.63 44.16
N ILE A 212 11.01 -18.33 43.92
CA ILE A 212 9.94 -17.50 43.36
C ILE A 212 10.26 -17.36 41.88
N VAL A 213 9.57 -18.14 41.05
CA VAL A 213 9.60 -18.01 39.59
C VAL A 213 8.77 -16.79 39.22
N ASN A 214 9.42 -15.67 38.92
CA ASN A 214 8.74 -14.51 38.34
C ASN A 214 8.63 -14.71 36.82
N LYS A 215 7.44 -15.13 36.36
CA LYS A 215 7.09 -15.26 34.94
C LYS A 215 6.86 -13.86 34.36
N LYS A 216 7.88 -13.26 33.75
CA LYS A 216 7.70 -12.10 32.86
C LYS A 216 7.68 -12.59 31.43
N GLU A 217 6.47 -12.75 30.90
CA GLU A 217 6.25 -12.99 29.48
C GLU A 217 6.73 -11.77 28.70
N SER A 218 7.68 -11.96 27.80
CA SER A 218 8.11 -10.93 26.86
C SER A 218 7.85 -11.45 25.45
N ILE A 219 6.92 -10.79 24.76
CA ILE A 219 6.56 -11.09 23.38
C ILE A 219 7.55 -10.35 22.49
N SER A 220 8.52 -11.07 21.92
CA SER A 220 9.34 -10.51 20.85
C SER A 220 8.63 -10.69 19.51
N ILE A 221 8.07 -9.62 18.96
CA ILE A 221 7.57 -9.63 17.58
C ILE A 221 8.79 -9.58 16.68
N GLN A 222 9.18 -10.71 16.09
CA GLN A 222 10.11 -10.69 14.96
C GLN A 222 9.43 -9.89 13.83
N LYS A 223 9.99 -8.72 13.50
CA LYS A 223 9.60 -7.97 12.30
C LYS A 223 9.92 -8.84 11.10
N MET A 224 8.92 -9.53 10.55
CA MET A 224 9.04 -10.12 9.22
C MET A 224 9.30 -8.98 8.22
N LYS A 225 10.46 -9.02 7.57
CA LYS A 225 10.85 -8.05 6.53
C LYS A 225 10.28 -8.54 5.21
N TYR A 226 9.05 -8.15 4.89
CA TYR A 226 8.45 -8.44 3.59
C TYR A 226 9.10 -7.59 2.50
N ASP A 227 9.34 -8.16 1.31
CA ASP A 227 9.68 -7.34 0.15
C ASP A 227 8.42 -6.64 -0.37
N THR A 228 8.13 -5.48 0.21
CA THR A 228 6.99 -4.68 -0.21
C THR A 228 7.37 -3.77 -1.38
N MET A 229 6.54 -3.71 -2.43
CA MET A 229 6.56 -2.60 -3.38
C MET A 229 5.61 -1.52 -2.89
N THR A 230 6.07 -0.28 -2.85
CA THR A 230 5.25 0.89 -2.53
C THR A 230 4.99 1.70 -3.78
N ILE A 231 3.73 2.05 -4.04
CA ILE A 231 3.32 2.96 -5.10
C ILE A 231 2.55 4.12 -4.45
N GLU A 232 3.01 5.34 -4.68
CA GLU A 232 2.45 6.58 -4.15
C GLU A 232 2.00 7.48 -5.32
N GLY A 233 1.07 8.38 -5.03
CA GLY A 233 0.67 9.45 -5.94
C GLY A 233 -0.26 10.45 -5.25
N ASP A 234 -0.74 11.43 -5.99
CA ASP A 234 -1.78 12.36 -5.52
C ASP A 234 -3.16 11.66 -5.49
N THR A 235 -3.38 10.69 -6.39
CA THR A 235 -4.59 9.88 -6.49
C THR A 235 -4.25 8.44 -6.83
N LEU A 236 -4.95 7.49 -6.22
CA LEU A 236 -4.83 6.07 -6.51
C LEU A 236 -6.19 5.49 -6.86
N GLU A 237 -6.31 4.85 -8.01
CA GLU A 237 -7.54 4.21 -8.48
C GLU A 237 -7.34 2.71 -8.56
N VAL A 238 -8.34 1.97 -8.09
CA VAL A 238 -8.45 0.52 -8.21
C VAL A 238 -9.63 0.23 -9.12
N TYR A 239 -9.36 -0.43 -10.24
CA TYR A 239 -10.39 -0.92 -11.15
C TYR A 239 -10.64 -2.39 -10.82
N ARG A 240 -11.78 -2.66 -10.19
CA ARG A 240 -12.19 -3.99 -9.75
C ARG A 240 -12.98 -4.66 -10.85
N SER A 241 -12.38 -5.67 -11.47
CA SER A 241 -13.03 -6.53 -12.47
C SER A 241 -12.88 -8.01 -12.06
N SER A 242 -12.61 -8.91 -13.00
CA SER A 242 -12.04 -10.22 -12.66
C SER A 242 -10.71 -10.11 -11.91
N GLN A 243 -9.97 -9.02 -12.14
CA GLN A 243 -8.67 -8.76 -11.52
C GLN A 243 -8.48 -7.26 -11.28
N ASP A 244 -7.78 -6.94 -10.20
CA ASP A 244 -7.55 -5.55 -9.80
C ASP A 244 -6.43 -4.94 -10.63
N ILE A 245 -6.72 -3.78 -11.21
CA ILE A 245 -5.73 -2.91 -11.86
C ILE A 245 -5.54 -1.69 -10.97
N PHE A 246 -4.29 -1.34 -10.69
CA PHE A 246 -3.95 -0.20 -9.84
C PHE A 246 -3.36 0.92 -10.69
N LYS A 247 -3.95 2.11 -10.59
CA LYS A 247 -3.50 3.30 -11.32
C LYS A 247 -3.15 4.40 -10.34
N ALA A 248 -1.90 4.84 -10.32
CA ALA A 248 -1.45 6.00 -9.57
C ALA A 248 -1.33 7.21 -10.50
N LEU A 249 -1.76 8.37 -10.02
CA LEU A 249 -1.84 9.62 -10.76
C LEU A 249 -1.25 10.76 -9.93
N GLY A 250 -0.46 11.63 -10.58
CA GLY A 250 0.12 12.82 -9.97
C GLY A 250 1.27 12.47 -9.01
N LYS A 251 2.44 13.10 -9.22
CA LYS A 251 3.67 12.90 -8.42
C LYS A 251 3.90 11.43 -8.03
N VAL A 252 3.83 10.55 -9.03
CA VAL A 252 3.93 9.12 -8.76
C VAL A 252 5.35 8.78 -8.32
N SER A 253 5.45 7.99 -7.26
CA SER A 253 6.71 7.49 -6.73
C SER A 253 6.57 6.00 -6.42
N ILE A 254 7.52 5.21 -6.89
CA ILE A 254 7.54 3.76 -6.74
C ILE A 254 8.87 3.38 -6.10
N ALA A 255 8.82 2.49 -5.12
CA ALA A 255 10.02 1.98 -4.48
C ALA A 255 9.86 0.51 -4.08
N ARG A 256 10.90 -0.26 -4.39
CA ARG A 256 11.08 -1.67 -4.05
C ARG A 256 12.57 -1.93 -3.85
N SER A 257 12.95 -3.08 -3.31
CA SER A 257 14.37 -3.50 -3.35
C SER A 257 14.90 -3.48 -4.79
N GLY A 258 16.00 -2.76 -5.03
CA GLY A 258 16.66 -2.66 -6.34
C GLY A 258 15.98 -1.73 -7.36
N LEU A 259 14.66 -1.53 -7.30
CA LEU A 259 13.88 -0.71 -8.23
C LEU A 259 13.31 0.53 -7.54
N ALA A 260 13.51 1.70 -8.14
CA ALA A 260 12.76 2.91 -7.80
C ALA A 260 12.30 3.60 -9.08
N ALA A 261 11.18 4.31 -9.05
CA ALA A 261 10.72 5.09 -10.20
C ALA A 261 9.92 6.31 -9.79
N ILE A 262 9.88 7.33 -10.66
CA ILE A 262 8.94 8.44 -10.59
C ILE A 262 8.25 8.61 -11.94
N ALA A 263 7.00 9.09 -11.93
CA ALA A 263 6.22 9.33 -13.15
C ALA A 263 5.06 10.33 -12.89
N LYS A 264 4.34 10.72 -13.95
CA LYS A 264 3.03 11.37 -13.78
C LYS A 264 1.91 10.35 -13.60
N ILE A 265 2.04 9.19 -14.26
CA ILE A 265 1.08 8.10 -14.24
C ILE A 265 1.84 6.79 -14.09
N ALA A 266 1.35 5.90 -13.22
CA ALA A 266 1.74 4.51 -13.21
C ALA A 266 0.51 3.61 -13.27
N LEU A 267 0.58 2.59 -14.12
CA LEU A 267 -0.42 1.54 -14.22
C LEU A 267 0.24 0.21 -13.87
N PHE A 268 -0.16 -0.39 -12.76
CA PHE A 268 0.27 -1.70 -12.33
C PHE A 268 -0.78 -2.75 -12.68
N LEU A 269 -0.34 -3.77 -13.40
CA LEU A 269 -1.15 -4.86 -13.95
C LEU A 269 -0.66 -6.19 -13.36
N PRO A 270 -1.14 -6.59 -12.17
CA PRO A 270 -0.63 -7.75 -11.44
C PRO A 270 -0.62 -9.06 -12.24
N LYS A 271 -1.67 -9.33 -13.05
CA LYS A 271 -1.73 -10.57 -13.86
C LYS A 271 -0.70 -10.63 -14.97
N GLN A 272 -0.36 -9.46 -15.51
CA GLN A 272 0.63 -9.36 -16.57
C GLN A 272 2.04 -9.24 -15.99
N ASP A 273 2.16 -9.23 -14.65
CA ASP A 273 3.38 -8.88 -13.92
C ASP A 273 4.06 -7.66 -14.56
N SER A 274 3.31 -6.57 -14.73
CA SER A 274 3.85 -5.42 -15.46
C SER A 274 3.47 -4.08 -14.85
N LEU A 275 4.36 -3.12 -15.08
CA LEU A 275 4.22 -1.74 -14.62
C LEU A 275 4.50 -0.80 -15.80
N LEU A 276 3.49 -0.05 -16.21
CA LEU A 276 3.60 0.96 -17.26
C LEU A 276 3.67 2.35 -16.63
N LEU A 277 4.72 3.10 -16.95
CA LEU A 277 4.99 4.44 -16.46
C LEU A 277 4.92 5.45 -17.60
N GLN A 278 4.24 6.57 -17.37
CA GLN A 278 4.02 7.60 -18.40
C GLN A 278 4.21 9.02 -17.85
N GLY A 279 4.46 9.94 -18.78
CA GLY A 279 4.64 11.36 -18.50
C GLY A 279 6.06 11.69 -18.05
N SER A 280 7.03 11.27 -18.87
CA SER A 280 8.47 11.43 -18.64
C SER A 280 8.97 10.68 -17.39
N PRO A 281 8.71 9.37 -17.27
CA PRO A 281 9.16 8.60 -16.14
C PRO A 281 10.69 8.51 -16.04
N ILE A 282 11.15 8.37 -14.80
CA ILE A 282 12.55 8.05 -14.49
C ILE A 282 12.57 6.79 -13.65
N VAL A 283 13.40 5.83 -14.03
CA VAL A 283 13.56 4.54 -13.37
C VAL A 283 15.00 4.36 -12.94
N TRP A 284 15.20 4.03 -11.68
CA TRP A 284 16.49 3.59 -11.13
C TRP A 284 16.44 2.08 -10.95
N TYR A 285 17.37 1.39 -11.59
CA TYR A 285 17.59 -0.03 -11.40
C TYR A 285 19.09 -0.31 -11.38
N ASP A 286 19.55 -1.03 -10.36
CA ASP A 286 20.99 -1.23 -10.13
C ASP A 286 21.73 0.12 -10.05
N SER A 287 22.83 0.29 -10.78
CA SER A 287 23.58 1.55 -10.97
C SER A 287 23.11 2.40 -12.16
N THR A 288 21.97 2.05 -12.76
CA THR A 288 21.44 2.71 -13.98
C THR A 288 20.20 3.54 -13.68
N ARG A 289 20.19 4.77 -14.23
CA ARG A 289 19.03 5.67 -14.29
C ARG A 289 18.55 5.79 -15.73
N LEU A 290 17.32 5.37 -15.99
CA LEU A 290 16.66 5.45 -17.30
C LEU A 290 15.59 6.53 -17.28
N GLN A 291 15.49 7.29 -18.37
CA GLN A 291 14.42 8.25 -18.64
C GLN A 291 13.93 8.05 -20.08
N ALA A 292 12.63 8.21 -20.30
CA ALA A 292 12.00 8.23 -21.62
C ALA A 292 10.59 8.86 -21.49
N ASP A 293 9.81 8.94 -22.57
CA ASP A 293 8.40 9.37 -22.48
C ASP A 293 7.50 8.32 -21.81
N THR A 294 7.79 7.05 -22.11
CA THR A 294 7.09 5.89 -21.55
C THR A 294 8.11 4.82 -21.18
N ILE A 295 7.94 4.20 -20.01
CA ILE A 295 8.75 3.05 -19.59
C ILE A 295 7.82 1.91 -19.20
N HIS A 296 8.04 0.73 -19.79
CA HIS A 296 7.37 -0.50 -19.43
C HIS A 296 8.35 -1.40 -18.67
N ILE A 297 7.99 -1.78 -17.46
CA ILE A 297 8.78 -2.68 -16.61
C ILE A 297 8.08 -4.03 -16.59
N HIS A 298 8.78 -5.06 -17.06
CA HIS A 298 8.32 -6.44 -17.03
C HIS A 298 8.87 -7.13 -15.80
N ILE A 299 7.95 -7.66 -15.00
CA ILE A 299 8.20 -8.44 -13.81
C ILE A 299 7.84 -9.90 -14.17
N LYS A 300 8.50 -10.86 -13.53
CA LYS A 300 8.12 -12.27 -13.57
C LYS A 300 8.62 -12.92 -12.30
N ASP A 301 7.78 -13.74 -11.66
CA ASP A 301 8.12 -14.41 -10.40
C ASP A 301 8.63 -13.40 -9.35
N LYS A 302 7.99 -12.23 -9.33
CA LYS A 302 8.34 -11.08 -8.50
C LYS A 302 9.75 -10.50 -8.76
N LYS A 303 10.42 -10.80 -9.86
CA LYS A 303 11.71 -10.18 -10.21
C LYS A 303 11.60 -9.38 -11.50
N VAL A 304 12.29 -8.24 -11.57
CA VAL A 304 12.36 -7.46 -12.80
C VAL A 304 13.18 -8.26 -13.82
N GLN A 305 12.60 -8.50 -15.00
CA GLN A 305 13.25 -9.22 -16.10
C GLN A 305 13.73 -8.25 -17.19
N LYS A 306 12.93 -7.20 -17.43
CA LYS A 306 13.14 -6.29 -18.56
C LYS A 306 12.62 -4.91 -18.24
N ILE A 307 13.30 -3.88 -18.72
CA ILE A 307 12.83 -2.49 -18.71
C ILE A 307 12.92 -1.96 -20.14
N ASP A 308 11.77 -1.57 -20.70
CA ASP A 308 11.62 -1.04 -22.05
C ASP A 308 11.31 0.45 -21.99
N ALA A 309 12.29 1.28 -22.33
CA ALA A 309 12.18 2.74 -22.36
C ALA A 309 11.95 3.22 -23.80
N GLN A 310 10.84 3.91 -24.04
CA GLN A 310 10.34 4.24 -25.37
C GLN A 310 10.24 5.75 -25.59
N ILE A 311 10.69 6.18 -26.77
CA ILE A 311 10.71 7.55 -27.27
C ILE A 311 11.69 8.41 -26.46
N ASP A 312 12.72 8.89 -27.16
CA ASP A 312 13.80 9.73 -26.63
C ASP A 312 14.38 9.20 -25.31
N ALA A 313 14.73 7.92 -25.33
CA ALA A 313 15.23 7.20 -24.18
C ALA A 313 16.70 7.57 -23.89
N PHE A 314 16.99 7.76 -22.61
CA PHE A 314 18.31 8.12 -22.11
C PHE A 314 18.64 7.29 -20.87
N ALA A 315 19.80 6.63 -20.88
CA ALA A 315 20.35 5.90 -19.74
C ALA A 315 21.63 6.60 -19.25
N LEU A 316 21.70 6.78 -17.94
CA LEU A 316 22.88 7.23 -17.22
C LEU A 316 23.31 6.10 -16.30
N MET A 317 24.59 5.74 -16.39
CA MET A 317 25.15 4.67 -15.59
C MET A 317 26.33 5.21 -14.78
N SER A 318 26.43 4.78 -13.54
CA SER A 318 27.47 5.23 -12.62
C SER A 318 28.32 4.03 -12.18
N ASP A 319 29.64 4.19 -12.18
CA ASP A 319 30.57 3.14 -11.76
C ASP A 319 30.92 3.22 -10.25
N ASP A 320 30.04 3.80 -9.42
CA ASP A 320 30.17 3.93 -7.94
C ASP A 320 31.49 4.53 -7.40
N THR A 321 32.31 5.16 -8.26
CA THR A 321 33.55 5.82 -7.85
C THR A 321 33.30 7.24 -7.34
N ILE A 322 34.29 7.79 -6.62
CA ILE A 322 34.35 9.14 -6.02
C ILE A 322 34.03 10.29 -7.04
N ARG A 323 33.94 9.97 -8.34
CA ARG A 323 33.76 10.88 -9.47
C ARG A 323 32.31 10.91 -9.95
N SER A 324 31.48 11.67 -9.23
CA SER A 324 30.04 11.82 -9.55
C SER A 324 29.74 12.59 -10.84
N ASP A 325 30.75 13.22 -11.44
CA ASP A 325 30.69 14.00 -12.68
C ASP A 325 30.87 13.16 -13.96
N ARG A 326 31.33 11.90 -13.84
CA ARG A 326 31.65 11.01 -14.96
C ARG A 326 30.69 9.84 -15.10
N SER A 327 29.42 10.15 -15.36
CA SER A 327 28.43 9.12 -15.67
C SER A 327 28.56 8.66 -17.12
N GLN A 328 28.55 7.35 -17.34
CA GLN A 328 28.40 6.78 -18.67
C GLN A 328 27.01 7.13 -19.22
N GLN A 329 26.93 7.46 -20.51
CA GLN A 329 25.70 7.97 -21.11
C GLN A 329 25.36 7.18 -22.36
N LEU A 330 24.09 6.84 -22.49
CA LEU A 330 23.56 6.13 -23.65
C LEU A 330 22.19 6.72 -24.00
N SER A 331 21.97 7.02 -25.27
CA SER A 331 20.70 7.56 -25.76
C SER A 331 20.29 6.86 -27.06
N GLY A 332 18.99 6.84 -27.33
CA GLY A 332 18.40 6.33 -28.57
C GLY A 332 16.89 6.51 -28.56
N LYS A 333 16.20 6.22 -29.68
CA LYS A 333 14.73 6.27 -29.68
C LYS A 333 14.08 5.20 -28.82
N HIS A 334 14.78 4.08 -28.61
CA HIS A 334 14.36 3.02 -27.70
C HIS A 334 15.58 2.51 -26.95
N ILE A 335 15.43 2.30 -25.63
CA ILE A 335 16.42 1.59 -24.81
C ILE A 335 15.73 0.38 -24.17
N GLU A 336 16.31 -0.78 -24.39
CA GLU A 336 15.92 -2.04 -23.74
C GLU A 336 16.99 -2.44 -22.72
N VAL A 337 16.57 -2.77 -21.50
CA VAL A 337 17.44 -3.28 -20.44
C VAL A 337 17.03 -4.71 -20.10
N ASN A 338 17.96 -5.64 -20.25
CA ASN A 338 17.76 -7.06 -19.93
C ASN A 338 18.42 -7.38 -18.58
N ILE A 339 17.65 -7.99 -17.69
CA ILE A 339 18.03 -8.25 -16.30
C ILE A 339 17.96 -9.75 -16.02
N VAL A 340 19.00 -10.30 -15.39
CA VAL A 340 19.05 -11.71 -14.98
C VAL A 340 19.61 -11.79 -13.57
N LYS A 341 18.91 -12.51 -12.69
CA LYS A 341 19.27 -12.67 -11.26
C LYS A 341 19.52 -11.31 -10.57
N ASP A 342 18.61 -10.37 -10.78
CA ASP A 342 18.61 -9.03 -10.17
C ASP A 342 19.82 -8.14 -10.56
N THR A 343 20.51 -8.48 -11.65
CA THR A 343 21.66 -7.74 -12.21
C THR A 343 21.44 -7.44 -13.69
N ILE A 344 21.84 -6.26 -14.14
CA ILE A 344 21.77 -5.90 -15.57
C ILE A 344 22.75 -6.78 -16.36
N ARG A 345 22.28 -7.32 -17.48
CA ARG A 345 23.10 -8.14 -18.41
C ARG A 345 23.42 -7.40 -19.69
N SER A 346 22.46 -6.64 -20.20
CA SER A 346 22.69 -5.79 -21.36
C SER A 346 21.74 -4.61 -21.38
N ILE A 347 22.22 -3.53 -21.99
CA ILE A 347 21.43 -2.37 -22.37
C ILE A 347 21.58 -2.19 -23.87
N ILE A 348 20.47 -2.09 -24.60
CA ILE A 348 20.44 -1.94 -26.05
C ILE A 348 19.74 -0.64 -26.38
N ALA A 349 20.48 0.34 -26.90
CA ALA A 349 19.92 1.52 -27.54
C ALA A 349 19.72 1.25 -29.03
N SER A 350 18.56 1.66 -29.56
CA SER A 350 18.21 1.48 -30.97
C SER A 350 17.68 2.77 -31.59
N LYS A 351 18.03 2.96 -32.87
CA LYS A 351 17.72 4.11 -33.74
C LYS A 351 18.37 5.41 -33.25
N GLU A 352 19.26 5.95 -34.09
CA GLU A 352 19.98 7.20 -33.82
C GLU A 352 20.71 7.19 -32.47
N SER A 353 21.32 6.04 -32.17
CA SER A 353 21.89 5.76 -30.86
C SER A 353 23.18 6.55 -30.66
N LYS A 354 23.37 7.12 -29.47
CA LYS A 354 24.61 7.83 -29.10
C LYS A 354 25.11 7.35 -27.75
N SER A 355 26.42 7.19 -27.62
CA SER A 355 27.08 6.85 -26.36
C SER A 355 28.17 7.87 -26.03
N LEU A 356 28.34 8.15 -24.73
CA LEU A 356 29.53 8.76 -24.17
C LEU A 356 30.06 7.81 -23.09
N TYR A 357 31.27 7.32 -23.28
CA TYR A 357 31.92 6.37 -22.38
C TYR A 357 33.23 6.95 -21.86
N PHE A 358 33.33 7.18 -20.55
CA PHE A 358 34.55 7.56 -19.87
C PHE A 358 35.39 6.32 -19.60
N LYS A 359 36.62 6.34 -20.12
CA LYS A 359 37.57 5.23 -20.00
C LYS A 359 38.39 5.38 -18.73
N VAL A 360 38.87 4.25 -18.23
CA VAL A 360 39.87 4.20 -17.16
C VAL A 360 41.04 3.32 -17.60
N ASP A 361 42.23 3.63 -17.10
CA ASP A 361 43.43 2.82 -17.29
C ASP A 361 43.41 1.57 -16.37
N GLU A 362 44.43 0.72 -16.49
CA GLU A 362 44.58 -0.49 -15.68
C GLU A 362 44.70 -0.22 -14.17
N GLN A 363 45.07 1.00 -13.79
CA GLN A 363 45.19 1.46 -12.41
C GLN A 363 43.90 2.14 -11.90
N GLY A 364 42.87 2.27 -12.73
CA GLY A 364 41.60 2.93 -12.40
C GLY A 364 41.62 4.47 -12.50
N ASN A 365 42.68 5.06 -13.07
CA ASN A 365 42.72 6.49 -13.34
C ASN A 365 41.95 6.81 -14.62
N PRO A 366 41.41 8.03 -14.77
CA PRO A 366 40.69 8.39 -15.97
C PRO A 366 41.61 8.43 -17.20
N ASP A 367 41.14 7.84 -18.29
CA ASP A 367 41.84 7.76 -19.58
C ASP A 367 40.99 8.40 -20.70
N GLY A 368 40.39 9.55 -20.41
CA GLY A 368 39.59 10.28 -21.37
C GLY A 368 38.22 9.66 -21.64
N ALA A 369 37.65 9.96 -22.81
CA ALA A 369 36.30 9.53 -23.17
C ALA A 369 36.18 9.17 -24.66
N ALA A 370 35.25 8.27 -24.97
CA ALA A 370 34.85 7.95 -26.34
C ALA A 370 33.39 8.36 -26.53
N ARG A 371 33.12 9.14 -27.57
CA ARG A 371 31.76 9.54 -27.97
C ARG A 371 31.45 8.96 -29.33
N ASN A 372 30.37 8.22 -29.44
CA ASN A 372 30.03 7.51 -30.66
C ASN A 372 28.54 7.64 -30.98
N THR A 373 28.24 7.57 -32.28
CA THR A 373 26.89 7.47 -32.83
C THR A 373 26.81 6.24 -33.72
N SER A 374 25.70 5.51 -33.64
CA SER A 374 25.41 4.38 -34.53
C SER A 374 23.91 4.10 -34.64
N ASP A 375 23.54 3.20 -35.55
CA ASP A 375 22.13 2.78 -35.68
C ASP A 375 21.65 2.16 -34.36
N SER A 376 22.44 1.22 -33.82
CA SER A 376 22.21 0.61 -32.51
C SER A 376 23.50 0.48 -31.70
N ILE A 377 23.39 0.54 -30.38
CA ILE A 377 24.49 0.35 -29.43
C ILE A 377 24.07 -0.69 -28.41
N LYS A 378 24.92 -1.70 -28.20
CA LYS A 378 24.71 -2.74 -27.20
C LYS A 378 25.83 -2.69 -26.16
N VAL A 379 25.45 -2.43 -24.91
CA VAL A 379 26.33 -2.49 -23.75
C VAL A 379 26.10 -3.82 -23.05
N MET A 380 27.16 -4.59 -22.82
CA MET A 380 27.17 -5.89 -22.16
C MET A 380 27.83 -5.75 -20.79
N PHE A 381 27.28 -6.45 -19.80
CA PHE A 381 27.75 -6.38 -18.42
C PHE A 381 28.23 -7.74 -17.91
N SER A 382 29.31 -7.71 -17.14
CA SER A 382 29.84 -8.85 -16.42
C SER A 382 30.18 -8.42 -15.00
N LYS A 383 29.74 -9.20 -14.00
CA LYS A 383 29.96 -8.91 -12.56
C LYS A 383 29.52 -7.50 -12.10
N GLY A 384 28.57 -6.87 -12.80
CA GLY A 384 28.06 -5.53 -12.46
C GLY A 384 28.78 -4.38 -13.17
N GLU A 385 29.84 -4.68 -13.91
CA GLU A 385 30.63 -3.69 -14.67
C GLU A 385 30.38 -3.85 -16.18
N ILE A 386 30.68 -2.79 -16.94
CA ILE A 386 30.65 -2.85 -18.40
C ILE A 386 31.79 -3.76 -18.87
N ASP A 387 31.44 -4.84 -19.54
CA ASP A 387 32.38 -5.80 -20.15
C ASP A 387 32.71 -5.41 -21.61
N LYS A 388 31.68 -4.98 -22.36
CA LYS A 388 31.83 -4.66 -23.77
C LYS A 388 30.77 -3.69 -24.26
N ILE A 389 31.16 -2.78 -25.16
CA ILE A 389 30.25 -1.94 -25.93
C ILE A 389 30.38 -2.31 -27.42
N ILE A 390 29.26 -2.54 -28.09
CA ILE A 390 29.17 -2.93 -29.50
C ILE A 390 28.33 -1.89 -30.24
N TRP A 391 28.95 -1.18 -31.18
CA TRP A 391 28.26 -0.29 -32.11
C TRP A 391 27.91 -1.05 -33.38
N ILE A 392 26.65 -1.00 -33.79
CA ILE A 392 26.10 -1.76 -34.91
C ILE A 392 25.53 -0.78 -35.94
N GLY A 393 25.85 -0.99 -37.21
CA GLY A 393 25.41 -0.14 -38.33
C GLY A 393 26.44 0.93 -38.69
N GLY A 394 25.96 2.09 -39.16
CA GLY A 394 26.85 3.21 -39.50
C GLY A 394 27.46 3.84 -38.25
N VAL A 395 28.78 3.67 -38.02
CA VAL A 395 29.47 4.18 -36.82
C VAL A 395 30.27 5.43 -37.14
N GLN A 396 30.06 6.48 -36.35
CA GLN A 396 30.91 7.67 -36.32
C GLN A 396 31.23 8.00 -34.86
N GLY A 397 32.43 8.46 -34.56
CA GLY A 397 32.75 8.88 -33.20
C GLY A 397 34.14 9.46 -33.05
N ASP A 398 34.32 10.11 -31.91
CA ASP A 398 35.54 10.79 -31.50
C ASP A 398 36.07 10.16 -30.21
N VAL A 399 37.39 10.20 -30.02
CA VAL A 399 38.04 9.85 -28.77
C VAL A 399 38.73 11.10 -28.25
N TYR A 400 38.43 11.47 -27.02
CA TYR A 400 38.98 12.65 -26.36
C TYR A 400 39.97 12.18 -25.27
N PRO A 401 41.27 12.50 -25.41
CA PRO A 401 42.25 12.30 -24.34
C PRO A 401 41.87 13.05 -23.05
N GLU A 402 42.30 12.51 -21.90
CA GLU A 402 41.93 13.04 -20.58
C GLU A 402 42.28 14.53 -20.39
N TYR A 403 43.49 14.93 -20.79
CA TYR A 403 43.97 16.32 -20.65
C TYR A 403 43.14 17.37 -21.40
N ILE A 404 42.30 16.94 -22.36
CA ILE A 404 41.40 17.83 -23.11
C ILE A 404 40.09 18.03 -22.35
N ILE A 405 39.61 16.99 -21.67
CA ILE A 405 38.25 16.99 -21.09
C ILE A 405 38.24 17.28 -19.60
N GLU A 406 39.34 17.06 -18.87
CA GLU A 406 39.41 17.09 -17.39
C GLU A 406 38.85 18.38 -16.76
N LYS A 407 38.96 19.53 -17.45
CA LYS A 407 38.51 20.84 -16.96
C LYS A 407 37.05 21.16 -17.32
N HIS A 408 36.49 20.47 -18.31
CA HIS A 408 35.22 20.79 -18.95
C HIS A 408 34.43 19.52 -19.32
N ILE A 409 34.35 18.56 -18.39
CA ILE A 409 33.77 17.22 -18.63
C ILE A 409 32.33 17.31 -19.15
N GLN A 410 31.54 18.24 -18.60
CA GLN A 410 30.13 18.39 -18.93
C GLN A 410 29.89 18.92 -20.35
N ASP A 411 30.88 19.56 -20.99
CA ASP A 411 30.76 20.05 -22.38
C ASP A 411 30.65 18.89 -23.39
N TYR A 412 31.06 17.68 -22.96
CA TYR A 412 31.02 16.46 -23.77
C TYR A 412 29.75 15.63 -23.54
N ASP A 413 28.88 16.05 -22.61
CA ASP A 413 27.62 15.37 -22.32
C ASP A 413 26.77 15.20 -23.60
N LEU A 414 26.04 14.08 -23.67
CA LEU A 414 25.13 13.88 -24.79
C LEU A 414 23.97 14.89 -24.73
N PRO A 415 23.49 15.37 -25.89
CA PRO A 415 22.33 16.24 -25.93
C PRO A 415 21.12 15.53 -25.31
N GLY A 416 20.35 16.25 -24.50
CA GLY A 416 19.19 15.69 -23.80
C GLY A 416 19.52 14.99 -22.48
N LYS A 417 20.76 15.06 -21.98
CA LYS A 417 21.13 14.52 -20.67
C LYS A 417 20.17 15.03 -19.57
N PRO A 418 19.52 14.11 -18.82
CA PRO A 418 18.62 14.48 -17.74
C PRO A 418 19.31 15.21 -16.58
N LYS A 419 18.62 16.21 -16.02
CA LYS A 419 19.03 16.87 -14.77
C LYS A 419 19.08 15.88 -13.60
N PHE A 420 19.84 16.21 -12.56
CA PHE A 420 19.88 15.41 -11.34
C PHE A 420 18.52 15.42 -10.62
N ILE A 421 18.08 14.25 -10.18
CA ILE A 421 16.83 14.03 -9.44
C ILE A 421 17.11 12.96 -8.36
N GLU A 422 16.63 13.17 -7.14
CA GLU A 422 16.82 12.25 -6.02
C GLU A 422 16.04 10.94 -6.24
N ARG A 423 16.68 9.80 -5.94
CA ARG A 423 16.08 8.47 -6.00
C ARG A 423 15.04 8.32 -4.87
N PRO A 424 13.78 7.92 -5.17
CA PRO A 424 12.78 7.66 -4.14
C PRO A 424 13.22 6.62 -3.10
N LYS A 425 12.84 6.85 -1.85
CA LYS A 425 13.10 5.94 -0.72
C LYS A 425 11.85 5.10 -0.43
N LYS A 426 12.05 3.81 -0.14
CA LYS A 426 10.97 2.89 0.23
C LYS A 426 10.33 3.29 1.55
N ARG A 427 9.00 3.47 1.58
CA ARG A 427 8.26 3.63 2.82
C ARG A 427 8.12 2.31 3.56
N VAL A 428 8.33 2.36 4.88
CA VAL A 428 8.05 1.24 5.78
C VAL A 428 6.67 1.48 6.38
N ARG A 429 5.74 0.56 6.14
CA ARG A 429 4.45 0.58 6.81
C ARG A 429 4.66 0.48 8.33
N ARG A 430 4.11 1.41 9.09
CA ARG A 430 4.10 1.32 10.56
C ARG A 430 2.96 0.40 10.95
N ASN A 431 3.20 -0.61 11.79
CA ASN A 431 2.12 -1.44 12.33
C ASN A 431 1.14 -0.52 13.07
N MET A 432 -0.11 -0.48 12.65
CA MET A 432 -1.16 0.14 13.46
C MET A 432 -1.18 -0.59 14.80
N ARG A 433 -0.97 0.16 15.89
CA ARG A 433 -1.24 -0.37 17.24
C ARG A 433 -2.70 -0.80 17.24
N ASN A 434 -2.96 -2.04 17.66
CA ASN A 434 -4.30 -2.56 17.89
C ASN A 434 -5.15 -1.51 18.63
N SER A 435 -5.99 -0.78 17.92
CA SER A 435 -7.13 -0.11 18.51
C SER A 435 -8.03 -1.23 18.98
N ARG A 436 -8.06 -1.44 20.30
CA ARG A 436 -8.90 -2.45 20.94
C ARG A 436 -10.34 -2.26 20.45
N ILE A 437 -10.90 -3.34 19.92
CA ILE A 437 -12.33 -3.53 19.63
C ILE A 437 -13.11 -3.39 20.92
#